data_AF-J2W0T1-F1
#
_entry.id   AF-J2W0T1-F1
#
_cell.length_a   1.000
_cell.length_b   1.000
_cell.length_c   1.000
_cell.angle_alpha   90.00
_cell.angle_beta   90.00
_cell.angle_gamma   90.00
#
_symmetry.space_group_name_H-M   'P 1'
#
loop_
_entity.id
_entity.type
_entity.pdbx_description
1 polymer ?
#
loop_
_entity_poly.entity_id
_entity_poly.type
_entity_poly.pdbx_seq_one_letter_code
_entity_poly.pdbx_strand_id
1 'polypeptide(L)'
;MVALVQASTALPIMLFSLVSGALADNFNRRRVMLVAQSFMLAVSVSLSAFAYFGLITPWLLLTFTFMLGCGTALNNPSWQASVGDMVPRDDLPGAVALNSMGFNITRSVGPAIGGAIVAFAGAAAAFAVNTLSYLPLILALFRWQPKYDTNPLPRETMGRAISAGLRYVAMSPNIAKVIFRSFVFGLSASAVLALLPLVARDLVGGGPLVYGVLLGAFGIGAIGGALLSARLREFMSSEAIVKSAFIGFALSAILTAVSTNTWLTSAALLVSGACWVLALSLFNVTVQLSTPRWVVGRALSLYQTTTFGGIAGGSWIWGQAAAENGAEMALLASSVVMLIGGAIGLRYALPEFKTLNLDPLNLFSEPLLALDLKPRSGPIVIMIDYIIKEEDMNEFLQVMATRRRIRIRDGAGHWALMRDLENPEVWTESYHTPTWVEYVRHNQRRTKADAIVGTRIRALHKGDAEPRVHRMIERQTTLPHDIAAHKMPIDMS
;
A
#
# COMPACT_ATOMS: atom_id res chain seq x y z
N MET A 1 -0.38 7.44 28.02
CA MET A 1 0.97 7.49 27.39
C MET A 1 1.34 6.20 26.67
N VAL A 2 1.11 5.01 27.24
CA VAL A 2 1.56 3.74 26.64
C VAL A 2 1.00 3.49 25.24
N ALA A 3 -0.30 3.75 25.00
CA ALA A 3 -0.90 3.62 23.67
C ALA A 3 -0.31 4.58 22.61
N LEU A 4 0.30 5.70 23.03
CA LEU A 4 0.97 6.63 22.12
C LEU A 4 2.26 6.05 21.56
N VAL A 5 2.84 5.02 22.17
CA VAL A 5 4.01 4.31 21.62
C VAL A 5 3.63 3.68 20.29
N GLN A 6 2.49 2.99 20.20
CA GLN A 6 2.03 2.41 18.94
C GLN A 6 1.57 3.44 17.92
N ALA A 7 1.00 4.57 18.38
CA ALA A 7 0.76 5.69 17.48
C ALA A 7 2.10 6.23 16.92
N SER A 8 3.14 6.37 17.75
CA SER A 8 4.44 6.92 17.35
C SER A 8 5.19 6.03 16.36
N THR A 9 4.99 4.71 16.38
CA THR A 9 5.56 3.80 15.39
C THR A 9 4.77 3.79 14.07
N ALA A 10 3.43 3.86 14.14
CA ALA A 10 2.56 3.76 12.98
C ALA A 10 2.38 5.08 12.20
N LEU A 11 2.33 6.20 12.90
CA LEU A 11 2.02 7.52 12.33
C LEU A 11 3.08 8.03 11.33
N PRO A 12 4.39 7.86 11.55
CA PRO A 12 5.39 8.16 10.52
C PRO A 12 5.20 7.36 9.23
N ILE A 13 4.88 6.07 9.35
CA ILE A 13 4.63 5.21 8.20
C ILE A 13 3.41 5.73 7.44
N MET A 14 2.34 6.10 8.16
CA MET A 14 1.17 6.73 7.56
C MET A 14 1.54 8.01 6.79
N LEU A 15 2.20 8.97 7.44
CA LEU A 15 2.48 10.27 6.84
C LEU A 15 3.45 10.18 5.66
N PHE A 16 4.47 9.34 5.77
CA PHE A 16 5.58 9.34 4.82
C PHE A 16 5.52 8.23 3.79
N SER A 17 4.66 7.20 3.91
CA SER A 17 4.68 6.08 2.94
C SER A 17 4.38 6.49 1.50
N LEU A 18 3.52 7.50 1.27
CA LEU A 18 3.20 7.98 -0.08
C LEU A 18 4.39 8.70 -0.72
N VAL A 19 5.07 9.52 0.08
CA VAL A 19 6.27 10.25 -0.31
C VAL A 19 7.42 9.29 -0.54
N SER A 20 7.65 8.35 0.38
CA SER A 20 8.73 7.37 0.30
C SER A 20 8.56 6.39 -0.87
N GLY A 21 7.33 5.99 -1.20
CA GLY A 21 7.04 5.22 -2.41
C GLY A 21 7.45 5.98 -3.68
N ALA A 22 7.14 7.26 -3.78
CA ALA A 22 7.55 8.08 -4.91
C ALA A 22 9.07 8.35 -4.96
N LEU A 23 9.73 8.45 -3.80
CA LEU A 23 11.19 8.50 -3.70
C LEU A 23 11.84 7.19 -4.18
N ALA A 24 11.28 6.03 -3.81
CA ALA A 24 11.78 4.72 -4.22
C ALA A 24 11.67 4.49 -5.74
N ASP A 25 10.66 5.06 -6.38
CA ASP A 25 10.45 4.98 -7.84
C ASP A 25 11.37 5.94 -8.63
N ASN A 26 11.63 7.13 -8.06
CA ASN A 26 12.37 8.19 -8.76
C ASN A 26 13.87 8.21 -8.48
N PHE A 27 14.30 7.67 -7.35
CA PHE A 27 15.70 7.62 -6.96
C PHE A 27 16.25 6.21 -7.01
N ASN A 28 17.57 6.11 -7.00
CA ASN A 28 18.25 4.83 -6.87
C ASN A 28 17.90 4.21 -5.50
N ARG A 29 17.23 3.06 -5.50
CA ARG A 29 16.72 2.37 -4.29
C ARG A 29 17.80 2.16 -3.24
N ARG A 30 19.02 1.77 -3.65
CA ARG A 30 20.17 1.60 -2.75
C ARG A 30 20.51 2.89 -2.01
N ARG A 31 20.50 4.04 -2.70
CA ARG A 31 20.79 5.35 -2.07
C ARG A 31 19.71 5.71 -1.05
N VAL A 32 18.43 5.51 -1.39
CA VAL A 32 17.32 5.78 -0.46
C VAL A 32 17.44 4.94 0.80
N MET A 33 17.73 3.65 0.64
CA MET A 33 17.93 2.74 1.77
C MET A 33 19.14 3.12 2.63
N LEU A 34 20.28 3.48 2.02
CA LEU A 34 21.46 3.92 2.77
C LEU A 34 21.19 5.19 3.59
N VAL A 35 20.47 6.17 3.03
CA VAL A 35 20.07 7.39 3.75
C VAL A 35 19.15 7.03 4.92
N ALA A 36 18.14 6.19 4.68
CA ALA A 36 17.19 5.78 5.72
C ALA A 36 17.88 5.02 6.87
N GLN A 37 18.76 4.07 6.55
CA GLN A 37 19.50 3.28 7.55
C GLN A 37 20.50 4.15 8.33
N SER A 38 21.20 5.07 7.66
CA SER A 38 22.11 6.01 8.32
C SER A 38 21.37 6.95 9.27
N PHE A 39 20.18 7.42 8.88
CA PHE A 39 19.31 8.22 9.73
C PHE A 39 18.85 7.42 10.97
N MET A 40 18.35 6.19 10.79
CA MET A 40 17.94 5.33 11.92
C MET A 40 19.12 4.99 12.86
N LEU A 41 20.32 4.81 12.32
CA LEU A 41 21.53 4.63 13.11
C LEU A 41 21.81 5.88 13.95
N ALA A 42 21.81 7.07 13.37
CA ALA A 42 22.06 8.32 14.11
C ALA A 42 21.04 8.57 15.22
N VAL A 43 19.76 8.29 14.94
CA VAL A 43 18.67 8.37 15.93
C VAL A 43 18.88 7.33 17.04
N SER A 44 19.29 6.10 16.70
CA SER A 44 19.54 5.03 17.67
C SER A 44 20.76 5.30 18.56
N VAL A 45 21.85 5.83 17.98
CA VAL A 45 23.03 6.31 18.75
C VAL A 45 22.59 7.36 19.76
N SER A 46 21.79 8.34 19.32
CA SER A 46 21.29 9.41 20.20
C SER A 46 20.40 8.85 21.32
N LEU A 47 19.47 7.95 20.99
CA LEU A 47 18.61 7.29 21.97
C LEU A 47 19.43 6.47 23.00
N SER A 48 20.42 5.72 22.53
CA SER A 48 21.30 4.93 23.39
C SER A 48 22.14 5.80 24.32
N ALA A 49 22.68 6.93 23.83
CA ALA A 49 23.41 7.88 24.64
C ALA A 49 22.53 8.52 25.73
N PHE A 50 21.33 8.98 25.38
CA PHE A 50 20.38 9.55 26.34
C PHE A 50 19.95 8.51 27.40
N ALA A 51 19.79 7.25 26.99
CA ALA A 51 19.49 6.16 27.92
C ALA A 51 20.65 5.93 28.91
N TYR A 52 21.88 5.94 28.41
CA TYR A 52 23.08 5.72 29.21
C TYR A 52 23.30 6.83 30.24
N PHE A 53 23.06 8.09 29.87
CA PHE A 53 23.15 9.24 30.78
C PHE A 53 21.93 9.41 31.70
N GLY A 54 20.92 8.55 31.61
CA GLY A 54 19.71 8.65 32.44
C GLY A 54 18.81 9.85 32.11
N LEU A 55 18.95 10.42 30.90
CA LEU A 55 18.21 11.62 30.46
C LEU A 55 16.89 11.30 29.75
N ILE A 56 16.51 10.02 29.64
CA ILE A 56 15.29 9.63 28.93
C ILE A 56 14.05 10.03 29.72
N THR A 57 13.23 10.88 29.08
CA THR A 57 11.86 11.16 29.49
C THR A 57 10.87 10.43 28.57
N PRO A 58 9.60 10.22 29.00
CA PRO A 58 8.58 9.62 28.14
C PRO A 58 8.40 10.34 26.80
N TRP A 59 8.48 11.68 26.79
CA TRP A 59 8.37 12.50 25.57
C TRP A 59 9.57 12.33 24.62
N LEU A 60 10.79 12.24 25.17
CA LEU A 60 11.98 11.94 24.38
C LEU A 60 11.89 10.54 23.75
N LEU A 61 11.44 9.55 24.53
CA LEU A 61 11.27 8.19 24.01
C LEU A 61 10.26 8.14 22.87
N LEU A 62 9.11 8.81 23.00
CA LEU A 62 8.13 8.94 21.92
C LEU A 62 8.70 9.65 20.69
N THR A 63 9.47 10.72 20.90
CA THR A 63 10.12 11.47 19.81
C THR A 63 11.13 10.61 19.05
N PHE A 64 12.01 9.90 19.75
CA PHE A 64 12.97 8.98 19.12
C PHE A 64 12.25 7.82 18.40
N THR A 65 11.19 7.29 19.00
CA THR A 65 10.37 6.24 18.38
C THR A 65 9.72 6.73 17.09
N PHE A 66 9.20 7.96 17.08
CA PHE A 66 8.66 8.61 15.89
C PHE A 66 9.73 8.80 14.81
N MET A 67 10.92 9.29 15.18
CA MET A 67 12.04 9.44 14.24
C MET A 67 12.48 8.11 13.65
N LEU A 68 12.60 7.04 14.45
CA LEU A 68 12.86 5.69 13.95
C LEU A 68 11.76 5.21 12.99
N GLY A 69 10.50 5.52 13.29
CA GLY A 69 9.36 5.28 12.41
C GLY A 69 9.50 6.02 11.07
N CYS A 70 9.98 7.28 11.05
CA CYS A 70 10.23 8.03 9.81
C CYS A 70 11.29 7.35 8.94
N GLY A 71 12.39 6.90 9.56
CA GLY A 71 13.42 6.14 8.85
C GLY A 71 12.89 4.83 8.28
N THR A 72 12.06 4.12 9.06
CA THR A 72 11.39 2.88 8.63
C THR A 72 10.44 3.14 7.46
N ALA A 73 9.67 4.23 7.51
CA ALA A 73 8.77 4.65 6.45
C ALA A 73 9.50 4.93 5.13
N LEU A 74 10.72 5.49 5.20
CA LEU A 74 11.58 5.73 4.04
C LEU A 74 12.21 4.44 3.50
N ASN A 75 12.64 3.54 4.41
CA ASN A 75 13.31 2.29 4.06
C ASN A 75 12.36 1.26 3.44
N ASN A 76 11.15 1.09 4.01
CA ASN A 76 10.26 -0.04 3.70
C ASN A 76 9.88 -0.19 2.22
N PRO A 77 9.44 0.86 1.50
CA PRO A 77 9.06 0.72 0.09
C PRO A 77 10.27 0.38 -0.79
N SER A 78 11.41 1.02 -0.54
CA SER A 78 12.66 0.74 -1.26
C SER A 78 13.14 -0.69 -1.02
N TRP A 79 13.05 -1.16 0.24
CA TRP A 79 13.37 -2.53 0.62
C TRP A 79 12.47 -3.54 -0.10
N GLN A 80 11.14 -3.36 -0.06
CA GLN A 80 10.21 -4.29 -0.73
C GLN A 80 10.40 -4.31 -2.25
N ALA A 81 10.65 -3.16 -2.88
CA ALA A 81 10.93 -3.10 -4.31
C ALA A 81 12.28 -3.74 -4.67
N SER A 82 13.29 -3.64 -3.79
CA SER A 82 14.62 -4.19 -4.03
C SER A 82 14.68 -5.71 -4.09
N VAL A 83 13.74 -6.42 -3.45
CA VAL A 83 13.70 -7.89 -3.48
C VAL A 83 13.64 -8.40 -4.91
N GLY A 84 12.88 -7.73 -5.78
CA GLY A 84 12.80 -8.08 -7.20
C GLY A 84 14.03 -7.71 -8.04
N ASP A 85 14.92 -6.87 -7.52
CA ASP A 85 16.20 -6.56 -8.18
C ASP A 85 17.29 -7.57 -7.81
N MET A 86 17.10 -8.35 -6.74
CA MET A 86 18.08 -9.30 -6.21
C MET A 86 17.96 -10.69 -6.82
N VAL A 87 16.79 -11.05 -7.34
CA VAL A 87 16.52 -12.40 -7.88
C VAL A 87 15.90 -12.34 -9.27
N PRO A 88 16.16 -13.37 -10.12
CA PRO A 88 15.42 -13.56 -11.35
C PRO A 88 13.91 -13.64 -11.11
N ARG A 89 13.11 -13.34 -12.15
CA ARG A 89 11.65 -13.29 -12.04
C ARG A 89 11.03 -14.62 -11.58
N ASP A 90 11.62 -15.74 -11.97
CA ASP A 90 11.12 -17.08 -11.65
C ASP A 90 11.29 -17.41 -10.15
N ASP A 91 12.31 -16.83 -9.51
CA ASP A 91 12.60 -17.01 -8.08
C ASP A 91 11.91 -15.99 -7.18
N LEU A 92 11.26 -14.98 -7.77
CA LEU A 92 10.62 -13.88 -7.04
C LEU A 92 9.60 -14.35 -5.98
N PRO A 93 8.70 -15.32 -6.27
CA PRO A 93 7.77 -15.81 -5.25
C PRO A 93 8.48 -16.44 -4.05
N GLY A 94 9.56 -17.20 -4.30
CA GLY A 94 10.38 -17.79 -3.25
C GLY A 94 11.12 -16.75 -2.41
N ALA A 95 11.68 -15.72 -3.04
CA ALA A 95 12.34 -14.62 -2.36
C ALA A 95 11.35 -13.80 -1.48
N VAL A 96 10.14 -13.52 -1.99
CA VAL A 96 9.08 -12.86 -1.23
C VAL A 96 8.64 -13.71 -0.04
N ALA A 97 8.54 -15.03 -0.20
CA ALA A 97 8.21 -15.94 0.89
C ALA A 97 9.30 -15.95 1.97
N LEU A 98 10.58 -16.01 1.58
CA LEU A 98 11.71 -15.97 2.51
C LEU A 98 11.79 -14.64 3.27
N ASN A 99 11.57 -13.52 2.57
CA ASN A 99 11.52 -12.19 3.18
C ASN A 99 10.40 -12.10 4.22
N SER A 100 9.21 -12.60 3.86
CA SER A 100 8.06 -12.65 4.75
C SER A 100 8.33 -13.53 5.98
N MET A 101 9.01 -14.67 5.80
CA MET A 101 9.40 -15.54 6.91
C MET A 101 10.37 -14.83 7.86
N GLY A 102 11.39 -14.14 7.34
CA GLY A 102 12.33 -13.35 8.13
C GLY A 102 11.64 -12.25 8.95
N PHE A 103 10.70 -11.51 8.35
CA PHE A 103 9.90 -10.51 9.07
C PHE A 103 9.07 -11.13 10.20
N ASN A 104 8.41 -12.27 9.95
CA ASN A 104 7.59 -12.92 10.97
C ASN A 104 8.44 -13.51 12.11
N ILE A 105 9.59 -14.12 11.82
CA ILE A 105 10.53 -14.60 12.83
C ILE A 105 11.02 -13.44 13.70
N THR A 106 11.48 -12.35 13.07
CA THR A 106 11.97 -11.16 13.79
C THR A 106 10.88 -10.58 14.69
N ARG A 107 9.63 -10.55 14.24
CA ARG A 107 8.51 -10.01 15.02
C ARG A 107 8.18 -10.83 16.26
N SER A 108 8.47 -12.12 16.26
CA SER A 108 8.13 -13.02 17.37
C SER A 108 9.30 -13.23 18.32
N VAL A 109 10.50 -13.42 17.76
CA VAL A 109 11.72 -13.66 18.54
C VAL A 109 12.31 -12.33 19.04
N GLY A 110 12.17 -11.25 18.28
CA GLY A 110 12.71 -9.93 18.61
C GLY A 110 12.28 -9.40 19.98
N PRO A 111 10.98 -9.39 20.32
CA PRO A 111 10.53 -8.97 21.65
C PRO A 111 11.05 -9.84 22.79
N ALA A 112 11.23 -11.15 22.57
CA ALA A 112 11.79 -12.05 23.57
C ALA A 112 13.28 -11.76 23.83
N ILE A 113 14.06 -11.58 22.76
CA ILE A 113 15.48 -11.18 22.87
C ILE A 113 15.59 -9.79 23.51
N GLY A 114 14.80 -8.82 23.05
CA GLY A 114 14.78 -7.47 23.60
C GLY A 114 14.41 -7.44 25.08
N GLY A 115 13.36 -8.17 25.46
CA GLY A 115 12.92 -8.31 26.84
C GLY A 115 13.99 -8.96 27.73
N ALA A 116 14.67 -10.00 27.24
CA ALA A 116 15.79 -10.63 27.95
C ALA A 116 16.96 -9.65 28.15
N ILE A 117 17.35 -8.90 27.11
CA ILE A 117 18.43 -7.90 27.22
C ILE A 117 18.05 -6.83 28.26
N VAL A 118 16.81 -6.32 28.22
CA VAL A 118 16.34 -5.34 29.21
C VAL A 118 16.35 -5.92 30.62
N ALA A 119 15.96 -7.19 30.80
CA ALA A 119 15.92 -7.84 32.11
C ALA A 119 17.32 -8.05 32.72
N PHE A 120 18.31 -8.43 31.91
CA PHE A 120 19.67 -8.74 32.41
C PHE A 120 20.63 -7.55 32.41
N ALA A 121 20.50 -6.64 31.43
CA ALA A 121 21.46 -5.57 31.17
C ALA A 121 20.83 -4.16 31.14
N GLY A 122 19.52 -4.05 31.34
CA GLY A 122 18.79 -2.79 31.37
C GLY A 122 18.47 -2.21 29.98
N ALA A 123 17.68 -1.13 29.97
CA ALA A 123 17.18 -0.50 28.75
C ALA A 123 18.29 0.12 27.88
N ALA A 124 19.33 0.70 28.50
CA ALA A 124 20.44 1.31 27.78
C ALA A 124 21.21 0.28 26.93
N ALA A 125 21.42 -0.94 27.45
CA ALA A 125 22.04 -2.03 26.71
C ALA A 125 21.19 -2.47 25.51
N ALA A 126 19.86 -2.55 25.68
CA ALA A 126 18.95 -2.89 24.59
C ALA A 126 19.01 -1.87 23.44
N PHE A 127 19.07 -0.56 23.75
CA PHE A 127 19.24 0.48 22.72
C PHE A 127 20.62 0.45 22.07
N ALA A 128 21.68 0.11 22.81
CA ALA A 128 23.02 -0.06 22.24
C ALA A 128 23.09 -1.23 21.26
N VAL A 129 22.50 -2.38 21.61
CA VAL A 129 22.39 -3.55 20.71
C VAL A 129 21.60 -3.19 19.44
N ASN A 130 20.48 -2.47 19.58
CA ASN A 130 19.72 -1.96 18.43
C ASN A 130 20.59 -1.08 17.53
N THR A 131 21.38 -0.18 18.11
CA THR A 131 22.30 0.70 17.37
C THR A 131 23.32 -0.09 16.55
N LEU A 132 23.94 -1.10 17.15
CA LEU A 132 24.93 -1.94 16.48
C LEU A 132 24.32 -2.76 15.33
N SER A 133 23.04 -3.12 15.42
CA SER A 133 22.35 -3.92 14.40
C SER A 133 22.24 -3.23 13.03
N TYR A 134 22.32 -1.90 12.98
CA TYR A 134 22.29 -1.14 11.72
C TYR A 134 23.62 -1.20 10.95
N LEU A 135 24.76 -1.43 11.62
CA LEU A 135 26.08 -1.38 10.97
C LEU A 135 26.26 -2.49 9.91
N PRO A 136 25.95 -3.77 10.18
CA PRO A 136 26.03 -4.82 9.16
C PRO A 136 25.10 -4.56 7.97
N LEU A 137 23.90 -4.04 8.21
CA LEU A 137 22.93 -3.68 7.16
C LEU A 137 23.48 -2.59 6.24
N ILE A 138 24.03 -1.52 6.82
CA ILE A 138 24.64 -0.42 6.07
C ILE A 138 25.82 -0.94 5.24
N LEU A 139 26.70 -1.77 5.82
CA LEU A 139 27.84 -2.38 5.11
C LEU A 139 27.39 -3.28 3.95
N ALA A 140 26.37 -4.11 4.15
CA ALA A 140 25.81 -4.96 3.10
C ALA A 140 25.26 -4.11 1.94
N LEU A 141 24.52 -3.04 2.25
CA LEU A 141 24.00 -2.10 1.24
C LEU A 141 25.09 -1.29 0.54
N PHE A 142 26.18 -0.98 1.23
CA PHE A 142 27.35 -0.35 0.63
C PHE A 142 28.06 -1.29 -0.35
N ARG A 143 28.04 -2.61 -0.12
CA ARG A 143 28.64 -3.58 -1.05
C ARG A 143 27.73 -3.97 -2.21
N TRP A 144 26.42 -3.90 -2.02
CA TRP A 144 25.45 -4.26 -3.04
C TRP A 144 25.48 -3.27 -4.23
N GLN A 145 25.59 -3.77 -5.46
CA GLN A 145 25.54 -2.97 -6.68
C GLN A 145 24.43 -3.47 -7.61
N PRO A 146 23.22 -2.90 -7.52
CA PRO A 146 22.11 -3.28 -8.39
C PRO A 146 22.36 -2.87 -9.85
N LYS A 147 22.04 -3.77 -10.78
CA LYS A 147 21.94 -3.46 -12.22
C LYS A 147 20.53 -2.97 -12.51
N TYR A 148 20.41 -1.76 -13.04
CA TYR A 148 19.12 -1.16 -13.40
C TYR A 148 18.87 -1.33 -14.90
N ASP A 149 17.72 -1.88 -15.27
CA ASP A 149 17.26 -1.84 -16.67
C ASP A 149 16.92 -0.39 -17.06
N THR A 150 17.39 0.05 -18.22
CA THR A 150 17.11 1.38 -18.76
C THR A 150 15.68 1.44 -19.27
N ASN A 151 14.80 2.17 -18.57
CA ASN A 151 13.47 2.48 -19.10
C ASN A 151 13.59 3.60 -20.16
N PRO A 152 13.14 3.40 -21.41
CA PRO A 152 13.30 4.38 -22.48
C PRO A 152 12.47 5.66 -22.30
N LEU A 153 11.46 5.63 -21.40
CA LEU A 153 10.63 6.79 -21.14
C LEU A 153 11.22 7.70 -20.04
N PRO A 154 11.04 9.03 -20.15
CA PRO A 154 11.41 9.95 -19.07
C PRO A 154 10.75 9.56 -17.74
N ARG A 155 11.33 9.96 -16.60
CA ARG A 155 10.68 9.76 -15.29
C ARG A 155 9.41 10.60 -15.15
N GLU A 156 8.43 10.09 -14.40
CA GLU A 156 7.24 10.86 -14.02
C GLU A 156 7.57 11.86 -12.92
N THR A 157 7.06 13.09 -13.02
CA THR A 157 7.16 14.06 -11.92
C THR A 157 6.38 13.55 -10.70
N MET A 158 6.97 13.64 -9.50
CA MET A 158 6.43 13.11 -8.24
C MET A 158 4.95 13.43 -8.00
N GLY A 159 4.52 14.69 -8.19
CA GLY A 159 3.12 15.09 -8.02
C GLY A 159 2.16 14.39 -8.99
N ARG A 160 2.53 14.26 -10.27
CA ARG A 160 1.73 13.54 -11.28
C ARG A 160 1.69 12.03 -11.04
N ALA A 161 2.79 11.47 -10.54
CA ALA A 161 2.86 10.06 -10.16
C ALA A 161 1.90 9.75 -9.00
N ILE A 162 1.91 10.60 -7.96
CA ILE A 162 1.01 10.48 -6.80
C ILE A 162 -0.45 10.63 -7.22
N SER A 163 -0.79 11.67 -8.00
CA SER A 163 -2.17 11.88 -8.44
C SER A 163 -2.68 10.76 -9.35
N ALA A 164 -1.82 10.21 -10.22
CA ALA A 164 -2.15 9.04 -11.03
C ALA A 164 -2.41 7.79 -10.17
N GLY A 165 -1.60 7.56 -9.13
CA GLY A 165 -1.81 6.45 -8.18
C GLY A 165 -3.10 6.59 -7.39
N LEU A 166 -3.38 7.78 -6.86
CA LEU A 166 -4.61 8.06 -6.11
C LEU A 166 -5.85 7.90 -6.98
N ARG A 167 -5.81 8.45 -8.22
CA ARG A 167 -6.90 8.27 -9.20
C ARG A 167 -7.12 6.81 -9.54
N TYR A 168 -6.03 6.05 -9.75
CA TYR A 168 -6.12 4.62 -10.06
C TYR A 168 -6.83 3.86 -8.93
N VAL A 169 -6.42 4.09 -7.69
CA VAL A 169 -7.01 3.47 -6.49
C VAL A 169 -8.48 3.88 -6.33
N ALA A 170 -8.78 5.17 -6.44
CA ALA A 170 -10.14 5.68 -6.29
C ALA A 170 -11.10 5.15 -7.38
N MET A 171 -10.61 4.94 -8.60
CA MET A 171 -11.39 4.37 -9.70
C MET A 171 -11.36 2.84 -9.77
N SER A 172 -10.65 2.17 -8.87
CA SER A 172 -10.57 0.70 -8.81
C SER A 172 -11.38 0.18 -7.62
N PRO A 173 -12.64 -0.27 -7.83
CA PRO A 173 -13.52 -0.69 -6.73
C PRO A 173 -12.92 -1.81 -5.87
N ASN A 174 -12.18 -2.72 -6.51
CA ASN A 174 -11.52 -3.85 -5.85
C ASN A 174 -10.46 -3.38 -4.84
N ILE A 175 -9.63 -2.40 -5.21
CA ILE A 175 -8.58 -1.87 -4.33
C ILE A 175 -9.20 -1.03 -3.22
N ALA A 176 -10.19 -0.20 -3.54
CA ALA A 176 -10.90 0.62 -2.55
C ALA A 176 -11.52 -0.24 -1.43
N LYS A 177 -12.15 -1.38 -1.77
CA LYS A 177 -12.66 -2.34 -0.78
C LYS A 177 -11.57 -2.88 0.14
N VAL A 178 -10.43 -3.28 -0.42
CA VAL A 178 -9.30 -3.83 0.36
C VAL A 178 -8.75 -2.77 1.31
N ILE A 179 -8.52 -1.56 0.82
CA ILE A 179 -8.01 -0.43 1.60
C ILE A 179 -8.97 -0.10 2.75
N PHE A 180 -10.27 -0.01 2.48
CA PHE A 180 -11.27 0.25 3.51
C PHE A 180 -11.30 -0.85 4.57
N ARG A 181 -11.28 -2.13 4.18
CA ARG A 181 -11.27 -3.23 5.15
C ARG A 181 -9.98 -3.29 5.97
N SER A 182 -8.85 -2.97 5.35
CA SER A 182 -7.57 -2.88 6.06
C SER A 182 -7.54 -1.72 7.07
N PHE A 183 -8.21 -0.59 6.77
CA PHE A 183 -8.42 0.49 7.71
C PHE A 183 -9.21 0.02 8.92
N VAL A 184 -10.38 -0.58 8.70
CA VAL A 184 -11.27 -1.05 9.77
C VAL A 184 -10.55 -2.10 10.62
N PHE A 185 -9.84 -3.04 9.99
CA PHE A 185 -9.05 -4.03 10.71
C PHE A 185 -7.95 -3.38 11.56
N GLY A 186 -7.17 -2.46 10.99
CA GLY A 186 -6.13 -1.74 11.72
C GLY A 186 -6.70 -0.93 12.89
N LEU A 187 -7.82 -0.26 12.67
CA LEU A 187 -8.55 0.53 13.67
C LEU A 187 -8.98 -0.33 14.85
N SER A 188 -9.64 -1.47 14.62
CA SER A 188 -10.15 -2.32 15.70
C SER A 188 -9.07 -3.21 16.31
N ALA A 189 -8.23 -3.87 15.50
CA ALA A 189 -7.25 -4.84 15.98
C ALA A 189 -6.10 -4.18 16.75
N SER A 190 -5.82 -2.89 16.53
CA SER A 190 -4.79 -2.16 17.27
C SER A 190 -5.04 -2.12 18.78
N ALA A 191 -6.30 -2.22 19.22
CA ALA A 191 -6.67 -2.19 20.64
C ALA A 191 -5.89 -3.23 21.46
N VAL A 192 -5.77 -4.47 20.96
CA VAL A 192 -5.09 -5.56 21.67
C VAL A 192 -3.63 -5.22 21.94
N LEU A 193 -2.87 -4.75 20.93
CA LEU A 193 -1.45 -4.42 21.12
C LEU A 193 -1.25 -3.10 21.86
N ALA A 194 -2.11 -2.10 21.63
CA ALA A 194 -2.02 -0.79 22.28
C ALA A 194 -2.34 -0.86 23.79
N LEU A 195 -3.27 -1.75 24.18
CA LEU A 195 -3.69 -1.96 25.56
C LEU A 195 -3.01 -3.14 26.22
N LEU A 196 -2.21 -3.94 25.51
CA LEU A 196 -1.55 -5.14 26.05
C LEU A 196 -0.81 -4.91 27.38
N PRO A 197 -0.09 -3.78 27.58
CA PRO A 197 0.55 -3.51 28.86
C PRO A 197 -0.45 -3.29 30.01
N LEU A 198 -1.62 -2.68 29.72
CA LEU A 198 -2.71 -2.53 30.69
C LEU A 198 -3.38 -3.88 30.96
N VAL A 199 -3.58 -4.72 29.92
CA VAL A 199 -4.09 -6.09 30.09
C VAL A 199 -3.20 -6.89 31.04
N ALA A 200 -1.87 -6.84 30.82
CA ALA A 200 -0.91 -7.56 31.65
C ALA A 200 -0.95 -7.10 33.11
N ARG A 201 -1.06 -5.79 33.36
CA ARG A 201 -1.03 -5.19 34.69
C ARG A 201 -2.38 -5.26 35.42
N ASP A 202 -3.45 -4.84 34.77
CA ASP A 202 -4.75 -4.55 35.38
C ASP A 202 -5.72 -5.73 35.31
N LEU A 203 -5.70 -6.54 34.24
CA LEU A 203 -6.62 -7.68 34.07
C LEU A 203 -6.00 -8.99 34.58
N VAL A 204 -4.76 -9.28 34.18
CA VAL A 204 -4.07 -10.52 34.56
C VAL A 204 -3.35 -10.38 35.91
N GLY A 205 -3.15 -9.15 36.41
CA GLY A 205 -2.45 -8.89 37.68
C GLY A 205 -0.96 -9.20 37.64
N GLY A 206 -0.35 -9.19 36.46
CA GLY A 206 1.03 -9.57 36.21
C GLY A 206 2.01 -8.40 36.11
N GLY A 207 3.31 -8.73 36.11
CA GLY A 207 4.40 -7.77 35.91
C GLY A 207 4.95 -7.74 34.48
N PRO A 208 6.14 -7.12 34.27
CA PRO A 208 6.81 -7.06 32.97
C PRO A 208 7.07 -8.43 32.33
N LEU A 209 7.30 -9.47 33.15
CA LEU A 209 7.49 -10.83 32.67
C LEU A 209 6.22 -11.38 32.00
N VAL A 210 5.05 -11.14 32.62
CA VAL A 210 3.75 -11.55 32.06
C VAL A 210 3.48 -10.81 30.75
N TYR A 211 3.75 -9.51 30.69
CA TYR A 211 3.67 -8.76 29.44
C TYR A 211 4.54 -9.38 28.33
N GLY A 212 5.79 -9.76 28.66
CA GLY A 212 6.68 -10.45 27.73
C GLY A 212 6.14 -11.78 27.24
N VAL A 213 5.56 -12.60 28.13
CA VAL A 213 4.91 -13.88 27.78
C VAL A 213 3.70 -13.66 26.87
N LEU A 214 2.84 -12.70 27.20
CA LEU A 214 1.65 -12.36 26.41
C LEU A 214 2.01 -11.86 25.02
N LEU A 215 3.00 -10.96 24.93
CA LEU A 215 3.52 -10.46 23.65
C LEU A 215 4.20 -11.57 22.84
N GLY A 216 4.94 -12.46 23.52
CA GLY A 216 5.54 -13.65 22.93
C GLY A 216 4.50 -14.59 22.36
N ALA A 217 3.40 -14.85 23.07
CA ALA A 217 2.29 -15.67 22.59
C ALA A 217 1.64 -15.08 21.33
N PHE A 218 1.41 -13.76 21.30
CA PHE A 218 0.96 -13.06 20.09
C PHE A 218 1.96 -13.26 18.92
N GLY A 219 3.25 -13.14 19.19
CA GLY A 219 4.31 -13.40 18.22
C GLY A 219 4.31 -14.84 17.69
N ILE A 220 4.22 -15.84 18.55
CA ILE A 220 4.17 -17.26 18.14
C ILE A 220 2.94 -17.52 17.27
N GLY A 221 1.79 -16.99 17.68
CA GLY A 221 0.56 -17.04 16.90
C GLY A 221 0.72 -16.45 15.51
N ALA A 222 1.40 -15.31 15.42
CA ALA A 222 1.74 -14.67 14.15
C ALA A 222 2.59 -15.54 13.22
N ILE A 223 3.60 -16.25 13.73
CA ILE A 223 4.38 -17.22 12.92
C ILE A 223 3.46 -18.34 12.44
N GLY A 224 2.63 -18.89 13.33
CA GLY A 224 1.65 -19.91 12.97
C GLY A 224 0.71 -19.45 11.85
N GLY A 225 0.17 -18.22 11.95
CA GLY A 225 -0.65 -17.61 10.91
C GLY A 225 0.10 -17.42 9.59
N ALA A 226 1.38 -17.02 9.61
CA ALA A 226 2.20 -16.90 8.41
C ALA A 226 2.39 -18.24 7.69
N LEU A 227 2.76 -19.28 8.43
CA LEU A 227 2.99 -20.64 7.91
C LEU A 227 1.69 -21.26 7.37
N LEU A 228 0.57 -21.05 8.06
CA LEU A 228 -0.73 -21.56 7.65
C LEU A 228 -1.34 -20.79 6.48
N SER A 229 -0.87 -19.55 6.22
CA SER A 229 -1.44 -18.67 5.20
C SER A 229 -1.37 -19.23 3.79
N ALA A 230 -0.33 -20.00 3.45
CA ALA A 230 -0.20 -20.62 2.13
C ALA A 230 -1.24 -21.74 1.96
N ARG A 231 -1.32 -22.65 2.94
CA ARG A 231 -2.27 -23.77 2.90
C ARG A 231 -3.73 -23.32 2.96
N LEU A 232 -4.06 -22.33 3.80
CA LEU A 232 -5.42 -21.81 3.86
C LEU A 232 -5.88 -21.24 2.51
N ARG A 233 -4.96 -20.63 1.74
CA ARG A 233 -5.26 -20.08 0.41
C ARG A 233 -5.51 -21.14 -0.66
N GLU A 234 -5.12 -22.40 -0.44
CA GLU A 234 -5.38 -23.49 -1.38
C GLU A 234 -6.84 -23.99 -1.29
N PHE A 235 -7.43 -23.97 -0.09
CA PHE A 235 -8.74 -24.57 0.18
C PHE A 235 -9.84 -23.57 0.57
N MET A 236 -9.49 -22.32 0.91
CA MET A 236 -10.44 -21.26 1.27
C MET A 236 -10.33 -20.06 0.32
N SER A 237 -11.46 -19.41 0.04
CA SER A 237 -11.47 -18.14 -0.68
C SER A 237 -10.84 -17.02 0.16
N SER A 238 -10.32 -15.97 -0.51
CA SER A 238 -9.76 -14.79 0.16
C SER A 238 -10.74 -14.17 1.14
N GLU A 239 -12.02 -14.12 0.77
CA GLU A 239 -13.07 -13.59 1.65
C GLU A 239 -13.24 -14.45 2.91
N ALA A 240 -13.25 -15.77 2.76
CA ALA A 240 -13.43 -16.67 3.89
C ALA A 240 -12.29 -16.55 4.91
N ILE A 241 -11.05 -16.39 4.44
CA ILE A 241 -9.86 -16.19 5.29
C ILE A 241 -9.92 -14.85 6.02
N VAL A 242 -10.25 -13.75 5.32
CA VAL A 242 -10.34 -12.44 6.01
C VAL A 242 -11.49 -12.46 7.01
N LYS A 243 -12.67 -12.96 6.63
CA LYS A 243 -13.82 -13.04 7.53
C LYS A 243 -13.50 -13.89 8.77
N SER A 244 -12.86 -15.04 8.62
CA SER A 244 -12.45 -15.87 9.76
C SER A 244 -11.39 -15.17 10.62
N ALA A 245 -10.49 -14.39 10.01
CA ALA A 245 -9.52 -13.58 10.75
C ALA A 245 -10.20 -12.46 11.58
N PHE A 246 -11.19 -11.75 11.02
CA PHE A 246 -11.96 -10.74 11.78
C PHE A 246 -12.71 -11.37 12.96
N ILE A 247 -13.44 -12.47 12.72
CA ILE A 247 -14.22 -13.15 13.76
C ILE A 247 -13.29 -13.76 14.82
N GLY A 248 -12.26 -14.48 14.40
CA GLY A 248 -11.29 -15.11 15.29
C GLY A 248 -10.56 -14.10 16.16
N PHE A 249 -10.13 -12.97 15.59
CA PHE A 249 -9.51 -11.90 16.36
C PHE A 249 -10.51 -11.27 17.34
N ALA A 250 -11.74 -10.98 16.93
CA ALA A 250 -12.76 -10.41 17.81
C ALA A 250 -13.08 -11.31 19.01
N LEU A 251 -13.28 -12.61 18.79
CA LEU A 251 -13.51 -13.58 19.87
C LEU A 251 -12.31 -13.66 20.81
N SER A 252 -11.09 -13.61 20.26
CA SER A 252 -9.86 -13.61 21.05
C SER A 252 -9.69 -12.34 21.89
N ALA A 253 -10.08 -11.18 21.34
CA ALA A 253 -10.06 -9.91 22.04
C ALA A 253 -11.11 -9.85 23.16
N ILE A 254 -12.32 -10.41 22.94
CA ILE A 254 -13.33 -10.59 23.99
C ILE A 254 -12.80 -11.49 25.11
N LEU A 255 -12.20 -12.63 24.75
CA LEU A 255 -11.62 -13.54 25.73
C LEU A 255 -10.48 -12.87 26.52
N THR A 256 -9.65 -12.06 25.87
CA THR A 256 -8.59 -11.27 26.51
C THR A 256 -9.14 -10.21 27.48
N ALA A 257 -10.30 -9.63 27.17
CA ALA A 257 -10.95 -8.62 28.01
C ALA A 257 -11.48 -9.21 29.33
N VAL A 258 -12.05 -10.42 29.26
CA VAL A 258 -12.74 -11.06 30.40
C VAL A 258 -11.80 -12.00 31.18
N SER A 259 -10.68 -12.43 30.59
CA SER A 259 -9.78 -13.37 31.23
C SER A 259 -8.88 -12.72 32.28
N THR A 260 -8.81 -13.34 33.46
CA THR A 260 -7.85 -13.03 34.52
C THR A 260 -6.67 -14.01 34.56
N ASN A 261 -6.70 -15.08 33.76
CA ASN A 261 -5.68 -16.14 33.77
C ASN A 261 -4.64 -15.90 32.67
N THR A 262 -3.36 -15.91 33.05
CA THR A 262 -2.23 -15.71 32.13
C THR A 262 -2.22 -16.70 30.97
N TRP A 263 -2.48 -17.99 31.21
CA TRP A 263 -2.42 -19.02 30.18
C TRP A 263 -3.56 -18.92 29.18
N LEU A 264 -4.77 -18.64 29.69
CA LEU A 264 -5.95 -18.44 28.83
C LEU A 264 -5.82 -17.18 27.98
N THR A 265 -5.32 -16.10 28.57
CA THR A 265 -5.00 -14.86 27.85
C THR A 265 -3.90 -15.10 26.80
N SER A 266 -2.87 -15.89 27.13
CA SER A 266 -1.82 -16.26 26.17
C SER A 266 -2.38 -17.05 24.98
N ALA A 267 -3.27 -18.01 25.23
CA ALA A 267 -3.93 -18.78 24.17
C ALA A 267 -4.79 -17.87 23.25
N ALA A 268 -5.52 -16.93 23.84
CA ALA A 268 -6.29 -15.93 23.08
C ALA A 268 -5.38 -15.04 22.23
N LEU A 269 -4.25 -14.59 22.77
CA LEU A 269 -3.29 -13.76 22.04
C LEU A 269 -2.58 -14.53 20.92
N LEU A 270 -2.36 -15.84 21.07
CA LEU A 270 -1.86 -16.69 20.00
C LEU A 270 -2.83 -16.67 18.81
N VAL A 271 -4.13 -16.85 19.05
CA VAL A 271 -5.14 -16.77 17.98
C VAL A 271 -5.19 -15.36 17.38
N SER A 272 -5.14 -14.32 18.21
CA SER A 272 -5.09 -12.92 17.76
C SER A 272 -3.91 -12.65 16.84
N GLY A 273 -2.71 -13.14 17.20
CA GLY A 273 -1.50 -13.01 16.41
C GLY A 273 -1.61 -13.71 15.04
N ALA A 274 -2.20 -14.90 15.01
CA ALA A 274 -2.44 -15.64 13.78
C ALA A 274 -3.40 -14.89 12.85
N CYS A 275 -4.54 -14.44 13.38
CA CYS A 275 -5.54 -13.66 12.64
C CYS A 275 -4.96 -12.33 12.13
N TRP A 276 -4.12 -11.65 12.91
CA TRP A 276 -3.42 -10.43 12.49
C TRP A 276 -2.58 -10.64 11.23
N VAL A 277 -1.74 -11.68 11.21
CA VAL A 277 -0.89 -11.96 10.05
C VAL A 277 -1.71 -12.39 8.86
N LEU A 278 -2.69 -13.28 9.07
CA LEU A 278 -3.55 -13.78 7.98
C LEU A 278 -4.26 -12.62 7.28
N ALA A 279 -4.86 -11.69 8.03
CA ALA A 279 -5.53 -10.52 7.47
C ALA A 279 -4.55 -9.61 6.71
N LEU A 280 -3.47 -9.14 7.37
CA LEU A 280 -2.54 -8.19 6.76
C LEU A 280 -1.78 -8.77 5.56
N SER A 281 -1.37 -10.04 5.64
CA SER A 281 -0.71 -10.74 4.53
C SER A 281 -1.66 -10.83 3.34
N LEU A 282 -2.93 -11.17 3.59
CA LEU A 282 -3.90 -11.35 2.53
C LEU A 282 -4.30 -10.03 1.88
N PHE A 283 -4.49 -8.96 2.66
CA PHE A 283 -4.68 -7.62 2.11
C PHE A 283 -3.50 -7.17 1.25
N ASN A 284 -2.27 -7.34 1.75
CA ASN A 284 -1.07 -6.95 1.02
C ASN A 284 -0.98 -7.69 -0.32
N VAL A 285 -1.12 -9.03 -0.32
CA VAL A 285 -1.09 -9.84 -1.54
C VAL A 285 -2.23 -9.46 -2.49
N THR A 286 -3.43 -9.18 -1.96
CA THR A 286 -4.58 -8.79 -2.79
C THR A 286 -4.33 -7.44 -3.48
N VAL A 287 -3.75 -6.45 -2.79
CA VAL A 287 -3.36 -5.18 -3.40
C VAL A 287 -2.30 -5.40 -4.48
N GLN A 288 -1.28 -6.23 -4.21
CA GLN A 288 -0.23 -6.51 -5.20
C GLN A 288 -0.79 -7.15 -6.47
N LEU A 289 -1.65 -8.16 -6.32
CA LEU A 289 -2.19 -8.90 -7.46
C LEU A 289 -3.33 -8.18 -8.18
N SER A 290 -4.04 -7.27 -7.49
CA SER A 290 -5.10 -6.44 -8.09
C SER A 290 -4.58 -5.14 -8.71
N THR A 291 -3.26 -4.93 -8.70
CA THR A 291 -2.64 -3.70 -9.20
C THR A 291 -1.62 -3.98 -10.30
N PRO A 292 -1.71 -3.28 -11.45
CA PRO A 292 -0.70 -3.35 -12.50
C PRO A 292 0.67 -2.90 -12.01
N ARG A 293 1.74 -3.48 -12.58
CA ARG A 293 3.13 -3.22 -12.19
C ARG A 293 3.52 -1.73 -12.20
N TRP A 294 2.95 -0.93 -13.09
CA TRP A 294 3.27 0.49 -13.22
C TRP A 294 2.75 1.36 -12.05
N VAL A 295 1.80 0.86 -11.26
CA VAL A 295 1.18 1.59 -10.13
C VAL A 295 1.19 0.80 -8.82
N VAL A 296 1.75 -0.41 -8.81
CA VAL A 296 1.77 -1.30 -7.63
C VAL A 296 2.40 -0.66 -6.39
N GLY A 297 3.56 0.01 -6.55
CA GLY A 297 4.23 0.68 -5.43
C GLY A 297 3.38 1.78 -4.79
N ARG A 298 2.62 2.51 -5.63
CA ARG A 298 1.74 3.62 -5.19
C ARG A 298 0.48 3.08 -4.51
N ALA A 299 -0.12 2.03 -5.06
CA ALA A 299 -1.25 1.35 -4.42
C ALA A 299 -0.87 0.72 -3.07
N LEU A 300 0.30 0.08 -2.98
CA LEU A 300 0.85 -0.43 -1.73
C LEU A 300 1.10 0.67 -0.71
N SER A 301 1.62 1.82 -1.15
CA SER A 301 1.85 2.98 -0.28
C SER A 301 0.54 3.53 0.28
N LEU A 302 -0.51 3.66 -0.55
CA LEU A 302 -1.84 4.08 -0.10
C LEU A 302 -2.46 3.06 0.85
N TYR A 303 -2.35 1.76 0.55
CA TYR A 303 -2.78 0.68 1.43
C TYR A 303 -2.08 0.74 2.80
N GLN A 304 -0.76 0.90 2.81
CA GLN A 304 0.02 1.03 4.05
C GLN A 304 -0.37 2.29 4.80
N THR A 305 -0.47 3.44 4.12
CA THR A 305 -0.93 4.71 4.70
C THR A 305 -2.22 4.50 5.46
N THR A 306 -3.23 3.93 4.79
CA THR A 306 -4.55 3.75 5.37
C THR A 306 -4.55 2.70 6.48
N THR A 307 -3.86 1.57 6.31
CA THR A 307 -3.80 0.52 7.34
C THR A 307 -3.13 1.02 8.62
N PHE A 308 -1.95 1.64 8.49
CA PHE A 308 -1.22 2.21 9.63
C PHE A 308 -1.93 3.43 10.21
N GLY A 309 -2.66 4.20 9.40
CA GLY A 309 -3.54 5.26 9.87
C GLY A 309 -4.70 4.72 10.71
N GLY A 310 -5.28 3.57 10.32
CA GLY A 310 -6.21 2.82 11.16
C GLY A 310 -5.57 2.41 12.49
N ILE A 311 -4.37 1.82 12.45
CA ILE A 311 -3.65 1.40 13.67
C ILE A 311 -3.36 2.58 14.60
N ALA A 312 -2.87 3.69 14.06
CA ALA A 312 -2.54 4.89 14.84
C ALA A 312 -3.80 5.52 15.44
N GLY A 313 -4.84 5.72 14.62
CA GLY A 313 -6.12 6.25 15.07
C GLY A 313 -6.80 5.35 16.11
N GLY A 314 -6.76 4.03 15.90
CA GLY A 314 -7.30 3.05 16.82
C GLY A 314 -6.54 3.02 18.14
N SER A 315 -5.20 3.02 18.10
CA SER A 315 -4.38 3.08 19.31
C SER A 315 -4.71 4.30 20.16
N TRP A 316 -4.96 5.45 19.55
CA TRP A 316 -5.38 6.66 20.26
C TRP A 316 -6.80 6.53 20.83
N ILE A 317 -7.78 6.15 20.01
CA ILE A 317 -9.19 6.00 20.41
C ILE A 317 -9.33 4.99 21.56
N TRP A 318 -8.75 3.80 21.42
CA TRP A 318 -8.83 2.75 22.44
C TRP A 318 -7.99 3.06 23.66
N GLY A 319 -6.87 3.77 23.50
CA GLY A 319 -6.08 4.29 24.61
C GLY A 319 -6.86 5.29 25.46
N GLN A 320 -7.65 6.17 24.84
CA GLN A 320 -8.54 7.09 25.55
C GLN A 320 -9.72 6.36 26.18
N ALA A 321 -10.39 5.47 25.44
CA ALA A 321 -11.50 4.68 25.95
C ALA A 321 -11.09 3.85 27.19
N ALA A 322 -9.86 3.32 27.20
CA ALA A 322 -9.31 2.59 28.33
C ALA A 322 -8.98 3.47 29.53
N ALA A 323 -8.62 4.74 29.31
CA ALA A 323 -8.37 5.68 30.41
C ALA A 323 -9.67 6.08 31.13
N GLU A 324 -10.78 6.18 30.40
CA GLU A 324 -12.09 6.58 30.95
C GLU A 324 -12.88 5.40 31.52
N ASN A 325 -12.88 4.24 30.84
CA ASN A 325 -13.78 3.12 31.13
C ASN A 325 -13.04 1.80 31.45
N GLY A 326 -11.70 1.81 31.51
CA GLY A 326 -10.88 0.62 31.73
C GLY A 326 -10.57 -0.17 30.47
N ALA A 327 -9.51 -0.99 30.54
CA ALA A 327 -9.01 -1.77 29.40
C ALA A 327 -10.00 -2.84 28.90
N GLU A 328 -10.79 -3.43 29.81
CA GLU A 328 -11.82 -4.42 29.49
C GLU A 328 -12.87 -3.83 28.53
N MET A 329 -13.50 -2.70 28.91
CA MET A 329 -14.55 -2.09 28.11
C MET A 329 -14.03 -1.60 26.75
N ALA A 330 -12.81 -1.08 26.70
CA ALA A 330 -12.16 -0.69 25.45
C ALA A 330 -11.92 -1.88 24.51
N LEU A 331 -11.49 -3.04 25.04
CA LEU A 331 -11.32 -4.25 24.25
C LEU A 331 -12.65 -4.81 23.76
N LEU A 332 -13.69 -4.84 24.60
CA LEU A 332 -15.03 -5.27 24.20
C LEU A 332 -15.60 -4.38 23.09
N ALA A 333 -15.52 -3.06 23.24
CA ALA A 333 -15.95 -2.10 22.22
C ALA A 333 -15.18 -2.29 20.90
N SER A 334 -13.86 -2.48 20.95
CA SER A 334 -13.04 -2.74 19.77
C SER A 334 -13.43 -4.05 19.06
N SER A 335 -13.84 -5.07 19.82
CA SER A 335 -14.28 -6.36 19.30
C SER A 335 -15.60 -6.24 18.55
N VAL A 336 -16.53 -5.40 19.03
CA VAL A 336 -17.77 -5.08 18.30
C VAL A 336 -17.47 -4.41 16.97
N VAL A 337 -16.58 -3.41 16.93
CA VAL A 337 -16.15 -2.76 15.68
C VAL A 337 -15.53 -3.77 14.71
N MET A 338 -14.77 -4.74 15.23
CA MET A 338 -14.18 -5.80 14.44
C MET A 338 -15.22 -6.77 13.88
N LEU A 339 -16.24 -7.17 14.66
CA LEU A 339 -17.34 -7.99 14.16
C LEU A 339 -18.15 -7.25 13.07
N ILE A 340 -18.38 -5.95 13.22
CA ILE A 340 -18.98 -5.10 12.19
C ILE A 340 -18.09 -5.10 10.94
N GLY A 341 -16.78 -4.97 11.08
CA GLY A 341 -15.80 -5.08 9.99
C GLY A 341 -15.86 -6.42 9.24
N GLY A 342 -16.08 -7.51 9.98
CA GLY A 342 -16.33 -8.83 9.40
C GLY A 342 -17.65 -8.89 8.62
N ALA A 343 -18.72 -8.32 9.17
CA ALA A 343 -20.05 -8.27 8.54
C ALA A 343 -20.07 -7.40 7.28
N ILE A 344 -19.29 -6.32 7.24
CA ILE A 344 -19.08 -5.48 6.03
C ILE A 344 -18.58 -6.34 4.85
N GLY A 345 -17.81 -7.39 5.12
CA GLY A 345 -17.34 -8.37 4.13
C GLY A 345 -18.47 -9.11 3.39
N LEU A 346 -19.68 -9.22 3.98
CA LEU A 346 -20.84 -9.82 3.32
C LEU A 346 -21.36 -8.97 2.15
N ARG A 347 -21.27 -7.65 2.25
CA ARG A 347 -21.70 -6.71 1.19
C ARG A 347 -20.55 -6.26 0.30
N TYR A 348 -19.33 -6.22 0.84
CA TYR A 348 -18.12 -5.79 0.15
C TYR A 348 -17.06 -6.89 0.17
N ALA A 349 -17.41 -8.04 -0.41
CA ALA A 349 -16.49 -9.18 -0.52
C ALA A 349 -15.21 -8.80 -1.27
N LEU A 350 -14.10 -9.34 -0.78
CA LEU A 350 -12.78 -9.25 -1.41
C LEU A 350 -12.82 -9.94 -2.77
N PRO A 351 -12.17 -9.33 -3.78
CA PRO A 351 -12.06 -9.95 -5.10
C PRO A 351 -11.26 -11.26 -5.01
N GLU A 352 -11.73 -12.29 -5.71
CA GLU A 352 -11.00 -13.55 -5.80
C GLU A 352 -9.80 -13.44 -6.75
N PHE A 353 -8.71 -14.12 -6.38
CA PHE A 353 -7.42 -14.13 -7.10
C PHE A 353 -7.51 -14.57 -8.57
N LYS A 354 -8.58 -15.27 -8.98
CA LYS A 354 -8.70 -15.89 -10.31
C LYS A 354 -9.25 -14.98 -11.41
N THR A 355 -9.60 -13.73 -11.14
CA THR A 355 -10.53 -13.02 -12.05
C THR A 355 -9.91 -12.08 -13.08
N LEU A 356 -8.71 -11.51 -12.87
CA LEU A 356 -8.12 -10.55 -13.83
C LEU A 356 -6.61 -10.76 -14.06
N ASN A 357 -6.23 -10.99 -15.32
CA ASN A 357 -4.83 -10.90 -15.74
C ASN A 357 -4.44 -9.43 -15.98
N LEU A 358 -3.72 -8.83 -15.03
CA LEU A 358 -3.27 -7.44 -15.08
C LEU A 358 -1.88 -7.26 -15.70
N ASP A 359 -1.34 -8.29 -16.34
CA ASP A 359 -0.07 -8.17 -17.06
C ASP A 359 -0.20 -7.14 -18.20
N PRO A 360 0.89 -6.42 -18.52
CA PRO A 360 0.93 -5.51 -19.65
C PRO A 360 0.52 -6.22 -20.94
N LEU A 361 -0.35 -5.57 -21.72
CA LEU A 361 -0.78 -6.09 -23.01
C LEU A 361 0.37 -6.10 -24.03
N ASN A 362 1.26 -5.11 -23.98
CA ASN A 362 2.45 -4.96 -24.84
C ASN A 362 2.18 -5.06 -26.35
N LEU A 363 0.98 -4.71 -26.80
CA LEU A 363 0.62 -4.68 -28.23
C LEU A 363 0.72 -3.27 -28.85
N PHE A 364 1.04 -2.26 -28.04
CA PHE A 364 1.11 -0.88 -28.55
C PHE A 364 2.50 -0.60 -29.14
N SER A 365 2.52 -0.37 -30.45
CA SER A 365 3.66 0.23 -31.15
C SER A 365 3.39 1.72 -31.33
N GLU A 366 4.38 2.55 -31.00
CA GLU A 366 4.29 3.99 -31.20
C GLU A 366 4.15 4.27 -32.72
N PRO A 367 3.12 5.02 -33.15
CA PRO A 367 2.92 5.29 -34.56
C PRO A 367 3.99 6.25 -35.07
N LEU A 368 4.46 6.03 -36.30
CA LEU A 368 5.30 7.01 -37.00
C LEU A 368 4.46 8.26 -37.26
N LEU A 369 4.88 9.38 -36.69
CA LEU A 369 4.24 10.68 -36.90
C LEU A 369 4.98 11.47 -37.97
N ALA A 370 4.23 12.20 -38.79
CA ALA A 370 4.81 13.16 -39.74
C ALA A 370 5.37 14.43 -39.06
N LEU A 371 4.94 14.70 -37.81
CA LEU A 371 5.40 15.82 -37.00
C LEU A 371 6.44 15.36 -35.98
N ASP A 372 7.54 16.10 -35.87
CA ASP A 372 8.53 15.90 -34.80
C ASP A 372 7.99 16.45 -33.47
N LEU A 373 7.45 15.54 -32.64
CA LEU A 373 6.91 15.88 -31.34
C LEU A 373 7.97 15.71 -30.24
N LYS A 374 8.29 16.82 -29.56
CA LYS A 374 9.00 16.74 -28.29
C LYS A 374 8.17 15.96 -27.24
N PRO A 375 8.82 15.25 -26.30
CA PRO A 375 8.15 14.49 -25.23
C PRO A 375 7.07 15.25 -24.44
N ARG A 376 7.25 16.55 -24.26
CA ARG A 376 6.34 17.44 -23.51
C ARG A 376 5.28 18.13 -24.38
N SER A 377 5.24 17.86 -25.69
CA SER A 377 4.26 18.43 -26.61
C SER A 377 2.86 17.95 -26.27
N GLY A 378 1.90 18.87 -26.22
CA GLY A 378 0.49 18.60 -25.95
C GLY A 378 -0.26 19.90 -25.69
N PRO A 379 -1.56 19.85 -25.35
CA PRO A 379 -2.37 18.64 -25.13
C PRO A 379 -2.54 17.80 -26.40
N ILE A 380 -2.68 16.48 -26.24
CA ILE A 380 -2.96 15.55 -27.35
C ILE A 380 -4.40 15.07 -27.23
N VAL A 381 -5.17 15.27 -28.28
CA VAL A 381 -6.57 14.85 -28.42
C VAL A 381 -6.61 13.61 -29.30
N ILE A 382 -7.29 12.58 -28.81
CA ILE A 382 -7.48 11.34 -29.54
C ILE A 382 -8.97 11.18 -29.83
N MET A 383 -9.32 10.97 -31.09
CA MET A 383 -10.67 10.62 -31.50
C MET A 383 -10.66 9.24 -32.15
N ILE A 384 -11.63 8.39 -31.81
CA ILE A 384 -11.78 7.06 -32.37
C ILE A 384 -13.19 6.89 -32.87
N ASP A 385 -13.32 6.61 -34.17
CA ASP A 385 -14.60 6.51 -34.84
C ASP A 385 -15.03 5.05 -34.91
N TYR A 386 -16.28 4.79 -34.52
CA TYR A 386 -16.93 3.50 -34.53
C TYR A 386 -18.22 3.57 -35.35
N ILE A 387 -18.39 2.63 -36.28
CA ILE A 387 -19.67 2.38 -36.96
C ILE A 387 -20.42 1.32 -36.17
N ILE A 388 -21.56 1.68 -35.58
CA ILE A 388 -22.39 0.84 -34.70
C ILE A 388 -23.83 0.87 -35.20
N LYS A 389 -24.40 -0.32 -35.42
CA LYS A 389 -25.81 -0.47 -35.81
C LYS A 389 -26.73 -0.16 -34.64
N GLU A 390 -27.96 0.26 -34.97
CA GLU A 390 -28.96 0.64 -33.97
C GLU A 390 -29.35 -0.53 -33.04
N GLU A 391 -29.35 -1.76 -33.55
CA GLU A 391 -29.61 -2.99 -32.77
C GLU A 391 -28.58 -3.26 -31.66
N ASP A 392 -27.33 -2.89 -31.90
CA ASP A 392 -26.19 -3.10 -30.99
C ASP A 392 -25.97 -1.92 -30.02
N MET A 393 -26.73 -0.84 -30.16
CA MET A 393 -26.51 0.43 -29.47
C MET A 393 -26.52 0.28 -27.94
N ASN A 394 -27.49 -0.42 -27.37
CA ASN A 394 -27.61 -0.59 -25.92
C ASN A 394 -26.40 -1.33 -25.35
N GLU A 395 -25.93 -2.35 -26.05
CA GLU A 395 -24.76 -3.11 -25.64
C GLU A 395 -23.49 -2.26 -25.76
N PHE A 396 -23.34 -1.54 -26.88
CA PHE A 396 -22.23 -0.63 -27.11
C PHE A 396 -22.11 0.43 -26.01
N LEU A 397 -23.22 1.06 -25.62
CA LEU A 397 -23.23 2.06 -24.54
C LEU A 397 -22.80 1.48 -23.18
N GLN A 398 -23.21 0.25 -22.85
CA GLN A 398 -22.78 -0.43 -21.62
C GLN A 398 -21.26 -0.71 -21.64
N VAL A 399 -20.75 -1.20 -22.77
CA VAL A 399 -19.31 -1.45 -22.95
C VAL A 399 -18.52 -0.15 -22.90
N MET A 400 -19.04 0.93 -23.51
CA MET A 400 -18.41 2.26 -23.50
C MET A 400 -18.42 2.91 -22.12
N ALA A 401 -19.43 2.66 -21.28
CA ALA A 401 -19.41 3.08 -19.88
C ALA A 401 -18.25 2.43 -19.10
N THR A 402 -17.93 1.17 -19.41
CA THR A 402 -16.76 0.49 -18.84
C THR A 402 -15.46 1.01 -19.46
N ARG A 403 -15.43 1.27 -20.77
CA ARG A 403 -14.29 1.88 -21.47
C ARG A 403 -13.92 3.24 -20.88
N ARG A 404 -14.90 4.11 -20.63
CA ARG A 404 -14.73 5.42 -20.00
C ARG A 404 -13.99 5.32 -18.68
N ARG A 405 -14.41 4.41 -17.79
CA ARG A 405 -13.75 4.20 -16.49
C ARG A 405 -12.29 3.80 -16.65
N ILE A 406 -12.00 2.86 -17.55
CA ILE A 406 -10.62 2.40 -17.85
C ILE A 406 -9.76 3.57 -18.36
N ARG A 407 -10.27 4.36 -19.32
CA ARG A 407 -9.56 5.53 -19.86
C ARG A 407 -9.20 6.54 -18.79
N ILE A 408 -10.17 6.95 -17.97
CA ILE A 408 -9.94 7.98 -16.95
C ILE A 408 -9.00 7.46 -15.86
N ARG A 409 -9.14 6.19 -15.47
CA ARG A 409 -8.24 5.49 -14.51
C ARG A 409 -6.78 5.54 -14.97
N ASP A 410 -6.52 5.24 -16.25
CA ASP A 410 -5.16 5.11 -16.80
C ASP A 410 -4.55 6.45 -17.25
N GLY A 411 -5.40 7.44 -17.48
CA GLY A 411 -5.03 8.83 -17.32
C GLY A 411 -5.59 9.85 -18.27
N ALA A 412 -6.56 9.44 -19.07
CA ALA A 412 -7.31 10.32 -19.96
C ALA A 412 -8.12 11.37 -19.17
N GLY A 413 -8.16 12.59 -19.71
CA GLY A 413 -9.08 13.66 -19.30
C GLY A 413 -10.09 13.96 -20.39
N HIS A 414 -11.11 14.77 -20.07
CA HIS A 414 -12.13 15.24 -21.03
C HIS A 414 -12.70 14.13 -21.93
N TRP A 415 -13.01 12.97 -21.33
CA TRP A 415 -13.58 11.86 -22.10
C TRP A 415 -15.02 12.19 -22.50
N ALA A 416 -15.34 12.00 -23.78
CA ALA A 416 -16.67 12.14 -24.34
C ALA A 416 -16.96 11.00 -25.33
N LEU A 417 -18.23 10.66 -25.44
CA LEU A 417 -18.76 9.81 -26.51
C LEU A 417 -19.81 10.61 -27.24
N MET A 418 -19.60 10.81 -28.54
CA MET A 418 -20.42 11.64 -29.40
C MET A 418 -21.08 10.76 -30.46
N ARG A 419 -22.32 11.09 -30.82
CA ARG A 419 -23.02 10.48 -31.95
C ARG A 419 -23.08 11.53 -33.06
N ASP A 420 -22.70 11.13 -34.26
CA ASP A 420 -22.83 12.00 -35.43
C ASP A 420 -24.32 12.20 -35.75
N LEU A 421 -24.71 13.46 -35.99
CA LEU A 421 -26.09 13.84 -36.31
C LEU A 421 -26.41 13.66 -37.80
N GLU A 422 -25.41 13.74 -38.67
CA GLU A 422 -25.54 13.51 -40.10
C GLU A 422 -25.47 12.01 -40.42
N ASN A 423 -24.65 11.27 -39.67
CA ASN A 423 -24.51 9.82 -39.80
C ASN A 423 -24.78 9.11 -38.46
N PRO A 424 -26.04 8.79 -38.10
CA PRO A 424 -26.40 8.27 -36.78
C PRO A 424 -25.76 6.93 -36.38
N GLU A 425 -25.17 6.19 -37.32
CA GLU A 425 -24.41 4.96 -37.04
C GLU A 425 -22.97 5.25 -36.59
N VAL A 426 -22.47 6.47 -36.81
CA VAL A 426 -21.10 6.87 -36.46
C VAL A 426 -21.05 7.43 -35.05
N TRP A 427 -20.22 6.81 -34.22
CA TRP A 427 -19.95 7.20 -32.85
C TRP A 427 -18.47 7.51 -32.66
N THR A 428 -18.15 8.62 -32.01
CA THR A 428 -16.78 9.06 -31.79
C THR A 428 -16.43 9.06 -30.29
N GLU A 429 -15.47 8.24 -29.87
CA GLU A 429 -14.81 8.37 -28.56
C GLU A 429 -13.76 9.48 -28.65
N SER A 430 -13.88 10.54 -27.83
CA SER A 430 -12.86 11.58 -27.71
C SER A 430 -12.25 11.59 -26.30
N TYR A 431 -10.94 11.76 -26.20
CA TYR A 431 -10.26 11.98 -24.92
C TYR A 431 -8.94 12.72 -25.06
N HIS A 432 -8.54 13.40 -23.98
CA HIS A 432 -7.34 14.23 -23.93
C HIS A 432 -6.25 13.56 -23.08
N THR A 433 -5.01 13.75 -23.49
CA THR A 433 -3.82 13.45 -22.69
C THR A 433 -2.93 14.69 -22.60
N PRO A 434 -2.28 14.96 -21.45
CA PRO A 434 -1.56 16.23 -21.27
C PRO A 434 -0.37 16.43 -22.22
N THR A 435 0.30 15.33 -22.59
CA THR A 435 1.50 15.35 -23.44
C THR A 435 1.60 14.08 -24.26
N TRP A 436 2.41 14.09 -25.33
CA TRP A 436 2.70 12.91 -26.15
C TRP A 436 3.23 11.73 -25.32
N VAL A 437 4.17 11.98 -24.39
CA VAL A 437 4.66 10.90 -23.51
C VAL A 437 3.55 10.33 -22.62
N GLU A 438 2.61 11.16 -22.15
CA GLU A 438 1.46 10.64 -21.40
C GLU A 438 0.52 9.82 -22.28
N TYR A 439 0.36 10.15 -23.57
CA TYR A 439 -0.36 9.32 -24.53
C TYR A 439 0.31 7.95 -24.73
N VAL A 440 1.64 7.94 -24.94
CA VAL A 440 2.42 6.70 -25.08
C VAL A 440 2.31 5.86 -23.81
N ARG A 441 2.52 6.46 -22.63
CA ARG A 441 2.34 5.79 -21.33
C ARG A 441 0.92 5.25 -21.16
N HIS A 442 -0.10 6.03 -21.46
CA HIS A 442 -1.50 5.61 -21.36
C HIS A 442 -1.73 4.32 -22.15
N ASN A 443 -1.17 4.20 -23.35
CA ASN A 443 -1.35 2.99 -24.17
C ASN A 443 -0.47 1.81 -23.71
N GLN A 444 0.73 2.07 -23.19
CA GLN A 444 1.58 1.03 -22.60
C GLN A 444 1.03 0.48 -21.27
N ARG A 445 0.27 1.27 -20.52
CA ARG A 445 -0.38 0.88 -19.25
C ARG A 445 -1.54 -0.10 -19.42
N ARG A 446 -1.99 -0.37 -20.65
CA ARG A 446 -3.12 -1.27 -20.92
C ARG A 446 -2.82 -2.70 -20.46
N THR A 447 -3.77 -3.29 -19.75
CA THR A 447 -3.65 -4.67 -19.26
C THR A 447 -4.36 -5.67 -20.19
N LYS A 448 -4.04 -6.96 -20.04
CA LYS A 448 -4.76 -8.05 -20.73
C LYS A 448 -6.24 -8.11 -20.33
N ALA A 449 -6.56 -7.88 -19.05
CA ALA A 449 -7.95 -7.85 -18.59
C ALA A 449 -8.76 -6.71 -19.24
N ASP A 450 -8.16 -5.52 -19.38
CA ASP A 450 -8.83 -4.40 -20.05
C ASP A 450 -8.93 -4.60 -21.58
N ALA A 451 -8.14 -5.50 -22.16
CA ALA A 451 -8.17 -5.78 -23.59
C ALA A 451 -9.50 -6.39 -24.03
N ILE A 452 -10.16 -7.16 -23.16
CA ILE A 452 -11.47 -7.78 -23.42
C ILE A 452 -12.50 -6.72 -23.82
N VAL A 453 -12.52 -5.57 -23.13
CA VAL A 453 -13.40 -4.43 -23.47
C VAL A 453 -13.11 -3.92 -24.87
N GLY A 454 -11.83 -3.82 -25.24
CA GLY A 454 -11.42 -3.41 -26.59
C GLY A 454 -11.82 -4.42 -27.67
N THR A 455 -11.72 -5.72 -27.38
CA THR A 455 -12.17 -6.80 -28.28
C THR A 455 -13.68 -6.77 -28.46
N ARG A 456 -14.45 -6.54 -27.39
CA ARG A 456 -15.92 -6.45 -27.49
C ARG A 456 -16.36 -5.23 -28.30
N ILE A 457 -15.73 -4.07 -28.09
CA ILE A 457 -16.00 -2.87 -28.92
C ILE A 457 -15.72 -3.16 -30.39
N ARG A 458 -14.61 -3.85 -30.71
CA ARG A 458 -14.30 -4.22 -32.09
C ARG A 458 -15.31 -5.21 -32.69
N ALA A 459 -15.87 -6.11 -31.90
CA ALA A 459 -16.89 -7.05 -32.38
C ALA A 459 -18.23 -6.34 -32.71
N LEU A 460 -18.55 -5.26 -32.00
CA LEU A 460 -19.72 -4.42 -32.25
C LEU A 460 -19.50 -3.43 -33.41
N HIS A 461 -18.24 -3.14 -33.76
CA HIS A 461 -17.90 -2.31 -34.91
C HIS A 461 -18.23 -3.04 -36.23
N LYS A 462 -18.96 -2.38 -37.13
CA LYS A 462 -19.37 -2.93 -38.44
C LYS A 462 -18.71 -2.27 -39.65
N GLY A 463 -17.70 -1.44 -39.45
CA GLY A 463 -16.92 -0.90 -40.56
C GLY A 463 -16.03 -1.95 -41.21
N ASP A 464 -15.72 -1.75 -42.49
CA ASP A 464 -14.87 -2.67 -43.28
C ASP A 464 -13.40 -2.69 -42.83
N ALA A 465 -12.97 -1.68 -42.06
CA ALA A 465 -11.61 -1.52 -41.57
C ALA A 465 -11.59 -1.43 -40.03
N GLU A 466 -10.40 -1.50 -39.42
CA GLU A 466 -10.28 -1.22 -37.98
C GLU A 466 -10.75 0.21 -37.66
N PRO A 467 -11.29 0.46 -36.43
CA PRO A 467 -11.73 1.77 -36.00
C PRO A 467 -10.69 2.85 -36.25
N ARG A 468 -11.08 3.91 -36.95
CA ARG A 468 -10.17 4.98 -37.36
C ARG A 468 -9.73 5.79 -36.14
N VAL A 469 -8.42 5.92 -35.93
CA VAL A 469 -7.85 6.67 -34.80
C VAL A 469 -7.21 7.96 -35.29
N HIS A 470 -7.80 9.09 -34.93
CA HIS A 470 -7.26 10.43 -35.15
C HIS A 470 -6.42 10.86 -33.95
N ARG A 471 -5.23 11.38 -34.21
CA ARG A 471 -4.30 11.89 -33.20
C ARG A 471 -4.00 13.34 -33.52
N MET A 472 -4.47 14.24 -32.68
CA MET A 472 -4.38 15.68 -32.89
C MET A 472 -3.63 16.33 -31.74
N ILE A 473 -2.88 17.38 -32.04
CA ILE A 473 -2.29 18.25 -31.03
C ILE A 473 -3.12 19.52 -30.94
N GLU A 474 -3.60 19.83 -29.74
CA GLU A 474 -4.37 21.04 -29.49
C GLU A 474 -3.41 22.25 -29.52
N ARG A 475 -3.75 23.26 -30.31
CA ARG A 475 -3.02 24.53 -30.38
C ARG A 475 -4.00 25.66 -30.10
N GLN A 476 -3.68 26.48 -29.11
CA GLN A 476 -4.37 27.74 -28.91
C GLN A 476 -3.96 28.70 -30.03
N THR A 477 -4.91 29.48 -30.53
CA THR A 477 -4.72 30.47 -31.60
C THR A 477 -4.01 31.74 -31.12
N THR A 478 -3.28 31.69 -30.01
CA THR A 478 -2.53 32.85 -29.49
C THR A 478 -1.38 33.21 -30.42
N LEU A 479 -1.34 34.47 -30.84
CA LEU A 479 -0.33 34.97 -31.77
C LEU A 479 1.05 34.99 -31.07
N PRO A 480 2.16 34.76 -31.80
CA PRO A 480 3.50 34.71 -31.23
C PRO A 480 3.89 35.94 -30.40
N HIS A 481 3.37 37.12 -30.74
CA HIS A 481 3.64 38.36 -30.01
C HIS A 481 3.00 38.40 -28.61
N ASP A 482 1.89 37.70 -28.39
CA ASP A 482 1.20 37.65 -27.08
C ASP A 482 1.85 36.66 -26.10
N ILE A 483 2.67 35.73 -26.61
CA ILE A 483 3.39 34.73 -25.82
C ILE A 483 4.53 35.37 -25.01
N ALA A 484 5.18 36.41 -25.56
CA ALA A 484 6.23 37.15 -24.87
C ALA A 484 5.72 37.88 -23.61
N ALA A 485 4.46 38.31 -23.60
CA ALA A 485 3.85 38.96 -22.44
C ALA A 485 3.51 37.98 -21.30
N HIS A 486 3.40 36.68 -21.57
CA HIS A 486 2.97 35.67 -20.59
C HIS A 486 4.10 34.76 -20.08
N LYS A 487 5.35 35.00 -20.51
CA LYS A 487 6.54 34.32 -19.99
C LYS A 487 7.68 35.31 -19.77
N MET A 488 7.55 36.18 -18.77
CA MET A 488 8.75 36.60 -18.04
C MET A 488 9.11 35.49 -17.04
N PRO A 489 10.31 34.91 -17.13
CA PRO A 489 10.83 34.09 -16.05
C PRO A 489 11.09 35.01 -14.85
N ILE A 490 10.51 34.67 -13.69
CA ILE A 490 11.04 35.17 -12.43
C ILE A 490 12.37 34.44 -12.26
N ASP A 491 13.46 35.14 -12.61
CA ASP A 491 14.79 34.80 -12.10
C ASP A 491 14.70 34.74 -10.58
N MET A 492 14.97 33.57 -10.01
CA MET A 492 15.42 33.46 -8.63
C MET A 492 16.82 32.83 -8.69
N SER A 493 17.80 33.73 -8.71
CA SER A 493 19.16 33.52 -8.22
C SER A 493 19.17 32.98 -6.80
#